data_AF-A0A7J4GQ27-F1
#
_entry.id   AF-A0A7J4GQ27-F1
#
_cell.length_a   1.000
_cell.length_b   1.000
_cell.length_c   1.000
_cell.angle_alpha   90.00
_cell.angle_beta   90.00
_cell.angle_gamma   90.00
#
_symmetry.space_group_name_H-M   'P 1'
#
loop_
_entity.id
_entity.type
_entity.pdbx_description
1 polymer ?
#
loop_
_entity_poly.entity_id
_entity_poly.type
_entity_poly.pdbx_seq_one_letter_code
_entity_poly.pdbx_strand_id
1 'polypeptide(L)'
;MPEEAAVSEIVGVVMLLAMLISVMSGVVVLIGPYLSDFEDQRDWAASHVLAEQISDRIDVIGAAPEDTGSKSSLEMRAINLLMLQDVEQWTIEADLVESERVQITYSQGKIVLDCQNSSCSELGLNSGGTTTTWTLQETSEQQVFQISQSLSDISIFDVKDSEGNVLHRLAILTLSGLEIKTEMNTGSLELALINGASIERQPGRPWSISEYPTIRFDELPDGTPRVSMMLTDLDFGESLPNGAYPVMELESLGAIELFDGKVWNFRFEMTNQMHDIIDPQYIHHWTQGYEIHLATNTLDEYSGFAPYGRKSGSDGLTVIPSANFILEVGVQRVVVGR
;
A
#
# COMPACT_ATOMS: atom_id res chain seq x y z
N MET A 1 81.76 24.35 14.71
CA MET A 1 80.32 24.67 14.84
C MET A 1 79.50 23.79 13.88
N PRO A 2 79.37 22.47 14.13
CA PRO A 2 78.56 21.56 13.30
C PRO A 2 77.10 21.45 13.77
N GLU A 3 76.77 21.90 14.98
CA GLU A 3 75.44 21.73 15.59
C GLU A 3 74.37 22.66 15.00
N GLU A 4 74.72 23.89 14.59
CA GLU A 4 73.74 24.84 14.02
C GLU A 4 73.21 24.40 12.64
N ALA A 5 74.04 23.75 11.82
CA ALA A 5 73.61 23.21 10.52
C ALA A 5 72.66 22.01 10.67
N ALA A 6 72.93 21.13 11.64
CA ALA A 6 72.06 19.99 11.96
C ALA A 6 70.71 20.44 12.53
N VAL A 7 70.69 21.48 13.38
CA VAL A 7 69.45 22.08 13.89
C VAL A 7 68.64 22.74 12.77
N SER A 8 69.29 23.42 11.82
CA SER A 8 68.60 24.03 10.67
C SER A 8 67.96 22.99 9.72
N GLU A 9 68.60 21.85 9.52
CA GLU A 9 68.06 20.76 8.69
C GLU A 9 66.85 20.09 9.36
N ILE A 10 66.95 19.82 10.67
CA ILE A 10 65.85 19.24 11.45
C ILE A 10 64.65 20.20 11.47
N VAL A 11 64.87 21.50 11.66
CA VAL A 11 63.79 22.50 11.65
C VAL A 11 63.14 22.60 10.27
N GLY A 12 63.91 22.55 9.17
CA GLY A 12 63.37 22.54 7.81
C GLY A 12 62.49 21.32 7.52
N VAL A 13 62.92 20.13 7.94
CA VAL A 13 62.15 18.88 7.79
C VAL A 13 60.87 18.92 8.64
N VAL A 14 60.95 19.41 9.88
CA VAL A 14 59.77 19.55 10.76
C VAL A 14 58.77 20.55 10.18
N MET A 15 59.23 21.64 9.58
CA MET A 15 58.35 22.65 8.96
C MET A 15 57.67 22.11 7.70
N LEU A 16 58.38 21.34 6.86
CA LEU A 16 57.79 20.65 5.71
C LEU A 16 56.78 19.59 6.14
N LEU A 17 57.07 18.82 7.19
CA LEU A 17 56.15 17.82 7.73
C LEU A 17 54.89 18.49 8.30
N ALA A 18 55.04 19.60 9.04
CA ALA A 18 53.91 20.36 9.56
C ALA A 18 53.02 20.91 8.44
N MET A 19 53.63 21.43 7.37
CA MET A 19 52.90 21.89 6.19
C MET A 19 52.17 20.73 5.50
N LEU A 20 52.83 19.58 5.30
CA LEU A 20 52.22 18.38 4.73
C LEU A 20 51.00 17.92 5.56
N ILE A 21 51.16 17.82 6.88
CA ILE A 21 50.07 17.42 7.78
C ILE A 21 48.92 18.44 7.69
N SER A 22 49.20 19.75 7.68
CA SER A 22 48.15 20.77 7.58
C SER A 22 47.37 20.70 6.26
N VAL A 23 48.06 20.44 5.14
CA VAL A 23 47.43 20.29 3.82
C VAL A 23 46.61 19.01 3.78
N MET A 24 47.14 17.88 4.24
CA MET A 24 46.42 16.61 4.26
C MET A 24 45.20 16.66 5.19
N SER A 25 45.31 17.28 6.37
CA SER A 25 44.18 17.51 7.26
C SER A 25 43.14 18.43 6.62
N GLY A 26 43.56 19.48 5.91
CA GLY A 26 42.66 20.36 5.17
C GLY A 26 41.88 19.62 4.08
N VAL A 27 42.54 18.73 3.33
CA VAL A 27 41.91 17.91 2.29
C VAL A 27 40.88 16.94 2.89
N VAL A 28 41.19 16.29 4.02
CA VAL A 28 40.25 15.37 4.68
C VAL A 28 38.99 16.11 5.16
N VAL A 29 39.14 17.29 5.73
CA VAL A 29 37.99 18.11 6.18
C VAL A 29 37.16 18.59 4.98
N LEU A 30 37.79 18.92 3.86
CA LEU A 30 37.10 19.34 2.64
C LEU A 30 36.37 18.17 1.94
N ILE A 31 36.98 16.98 1.89
CA ILE A 31 36.41 15.82 1.18
C ILE A 31 35.43 15.03 2.05
N GLY A 32 35.60 15.04 3.37
CA GLY A 32 34.79 14.25 4.31
C GLY A 32 33.27 14.35 4.06
N PRO A 33 32.69 15.55 3.92
CA PRO A 33 31.26 15.69 3.61
C PRO A 33 30.84 15.04 2.29
N TYR A 34 31.67 15.12 1.25
CA TYR A 34 31.39 14.50 -0.05
C TYR A 34 31.48 12.98 0.00
N LEU A 35 32.43 12.43 0.77
CA LEU A 35 32.53 10.98 0.96
C LEU A 35 31.31 10.44 1.70
N SER A 36 30.86 11.15 2.75
CA SER A 36 29.65 10.80 3.50
C SER A 36 28.39 10.85 2.64
N ASP A 37 28.23 11.88 1.80
CA ASP A 37 27.09 12.00 0.88
C ASP A 37 27.13 10.92 -0.21
N PHE A 38 28.32 10.56 -0.69
CA PHE A 38 28.47 9.47 -1.66
C PHE A 38 28.12 8.10 -1.06
N GLU A 39 28.56 7.83 0.18
CA GLU A 39 28.19 6.60 0.90
C GLU A 39 26.68 6.55 1.15
N ASP A 40 26.07 7.66 1.57
CA ASP A 40 24.64 7.79 1.78
C ASP A 40 23.84 7.56 0.48
N GLN A 41 24.28 8.14 -0.64
CA GLN A 41 23.63 7.90 -1.94
C GLN A 41 23.74 6.45 -2.41
N ARG A 42 24.89 5.81 -2.17
CA ARG A 42 25.08 4.38 -2.47
C ARG A 42 24.14 3.52 -1.63
N ASP A 43 24.03 3.81 -0.34
CA ASP A 43 23.22 3.03 0.58
C ASP A 43 21.72 3.24 0.30
N TRP A 44 21.28 4.47 -0.02
CA TRP A 44 19.92 4.75 -0.52
C TRP A 44 19.60 3.96 -1.80
N ALA A 45 20.48 3.99 -2.78
CA ALA A 45 20.28 3.27 -4.03
C ALA A 45 20.23 1.74 -3.81
N ALA A 46 21.09 1.21 -2.94
CA ALA A 46 21.10 -0.21 -2.59
C ALA A 46 19.79 -0.63 -1.90
N SER A 47 19.28 0.18 -0.98
CA SER A 47 18.02 -0.11 -0.28
C SER A 47 16.81 -0.07 -1.21
N HIS A 48 16.79 0.83 -2.20
CA HIS A 48 15.73 0.87 -3.20
C HIS A 48 15.74 -0.38 -4.10
N VAL A 49 16.91 -0.80 -4.57
CA VAL A 49 17.06 -2.05 -5.35
C VAL A 49 16.61 -3.26 -4.53
N LEU A 50 16.89 -3.30 -3.22
CA LEU A 50 16.41 -4.37 -2.37
C LEU A 50 14.88 -4.33 -2.22
N ALA A 51 14.33 -3.14 -2.01
CA ALA A 51 12.89 -2.95 -1.86
C ALA A 51 12.14 -3.42 -3.11
N GLU A 52 12.63 -3.06 -4.31
CA GLU A 52 12.12 -3.54 -5.60
C GLU A 52 12.21 -5.06 -5.71
N GLN A 53 13.37 -5.65 -5.37
CA GLN A 53 13.52 -7.12 -5.39
C GLN A 53 12.59 -7.85 -4.41
N ILE A 54 12.29 -7.27 -3.25
CA ILE A 54 11.34 -7.84 -2.30
C ILE A 54 9.92 -7.70 -2.83
N SER A 55 9.55 -6.51 -3.33
CA SER A 55 8.24 -6.24 -3.92
C SER A 55 7.94 -7.18 -5.09
N ASP A 56 8.86 -7.30 -6.06
CA ASP A 56 8.73 -8.21 -7.19
C ASP A 56 8.51 -9.66 -6.77
N ARG A 57 9.18 -10.09 -5.70
CA ARG A 57 9.03 -11.45 -5.17
C ARG A 57 7.68 -11.64 -4.48
N ILE A 58 7.23 -10.64 -3.74
CA ILE A 58 5.90 -10.65 -3.13
C ILE A 58 4.85 -10.75 -4.24
N ASP A 59 4.95 -9.96 -5.30
CA ASP A 59 3.98 -9.97 -6.41
C ASP A 59 3.97 -11.31 -7.15
N VAL A 60 5.15 -11.89 -7.42
CA VAL A 60 5.28 -13.19 -8.10
C VAL A 60 4.72 -14.33 -7.24
N ILE A 61 4.99 -14.32 -5.93
CA ILE A 61 4.50 -15.36 -5.02
C ILE A 61 3.01 -15.16 -4.71
N GLY A 62 2.57 -13.92 -4.53
CA GLY A 62 1.16 -13.59 -4.29
C GLY A 62 0.24 -13.99 -5.44
N ALA A 63 0.73 -13.93 -6.68
CA ALA A 63 0.01 -14.43 -7.86
C ALA A 63 0.07 -15.96 -8.03
N ALA A 64 0.89 -16.67 -7.24
CA ALA A 64 1.03 -18.11 -7.35
C ALA A 64 -0.11 -18.84 -6.62
N PRO A 65 -0.39 -20.11 -6.98
CA PRO A 65 -1.34 -20.96 -6.25
C PRO A 65 -0.96 -21.10 -4.78
N GLU A 66 -1.96 -21.41 -3.95
CA GLU A 66 -1.77 -21.74 -2.53
C GLU A 66 -0.66 -22.77 -2.33
N ASP A 67 0.11 -22.62 -1.24
CA ASP A 67 1.28 -23.43 -0.86
C ASP A 67 2.49 -23.30 -1.80
N THR A 68 2.49 -22.29 -2.69
CA THR A 68 3.70 -21.96 -3.47
C THR A 68 4.61 -21.06 -2.67
N GLY A 69 5.83 -21.53 -2.39
CA GLY A 69 6.82 -20.78 -1.60
C GLY A 69 8.12 -20.49 -2.34
N SER A 70 8.82 -19.45 -1.88
CA SER A 70 10.17 -19.08 -2.29
C SER A 70 11.03 -18.72 -1.09
N LYS A 71 12.29 -19.16 -1.11
CA LYS A 71 13.31 -18.74 -0.14
C LYS A 71 14.33 -17.87 -0.84
N SER A 72 14.56 -16.67 -0.31
CA SER A 72 15.52 -15.72 -0.86
C SER A 72 16.49 -15.23 0.20
N SER A 73 17.78 -15.28 -0.09
CA SER A 73 18.80 -14.61 0.71
C SER A 73 18.90 -13.16 0.27
N LEU A 74 18.81 -12.23 1.22
CA LEU A 74 18.99 -10.80 0.98
C LEU A 74 20.47 -10.46 1.24
N GLU A 75 21.17 -9.93 0.23
CA GLU A 75 22.59 -9.59 0.34
C GLU A 75 22.79 -8.12 0.75
N MET A 76 22.53 -7.76 2.02
CA MET A 76 22.81 -6.40 2.49
C MET A 76 23.32 -6.30 3.92
N ARG A 77 24.37 -5.49 4.08
CA ARG A 77 25.10 -5.27 5.32
C ARG A 77 24.45 -4.10 6.08
N ALA A 78 23.57 -4.39 7.03
CA ALA A 78 22.86 -3.44 7.91
C ALA A 78 21.46 -2.97 7.46
N ILE A 79 20.55 -3.94 7.24
CA ILE A 79 19.12 -3.67 7.11
C ILE A 79 18.37 -4.30 8.28
N ASN A 80 17.39 -3.56 8.78
CA ASN A 80 16.38 -4.08 9.70
C ASN A 80 15.05 -4.17 8.96
N LEU A 81 14.45 -5.35 8.98
CA LEU A 81 13.10 -5.57 8.45
C LEU A 81 12.11 -5.47 9.60
N LEU A 82 11.10 -4.62 9.45
CA LEU A 82 10.05 -4.39 10.44
C LEU A 82 8.69 -4.73 9.82
N MET A 83 7.79 -5.24 10.66
CA MET A 83 6.41 -5.56 10.27
C MET A 83 5.57 -4.30 10.43
N LEU A 84 4.81 -3.93 9.38
CA LEU A 84 3.77 -2.92 9.45
C LEU A 84 2.41 -3.62 9.46
N GLN A 85 1.87 -3.87 10.64
CA GLN A 85 0.58 -4.55 10.80
C GLN A 85 -0.58 -3.57 10.67
N ASP A 86 -1.66 -4.01 10.02
CA ASP A 86 -2.93 -3.29 9.88
C ASP A 86 -2.78 -1.83 9.44
N VAL A 87 -1.85 -1.60 8.49
CA VAL A 87 -1.43 -0.25 8.11
C VAL A 87 -2.39 0.39 7.11
N GLU A 88 -3.02 -0.40 6.24
CA GLU A 88 -4.04 0.08 5.31
C GLU A 88 -5.38 -0.56 5.59
N GLN A 89 -6.45 0.22 5.56
CA GLN A 89 -7.80 -0.30 5.59
C GLN A 89 -8.53 0.11 4.31
N TRP A 90 -9.06 -0.89 3.62
CA TRP A 90 -9.82 -0.75 2.38
C TRP A 90 -11.26 -1.15 2.60
N THR A 91 -12.18 -0.34 2.10
CA THR A 91 -13.61 -0.62 2.08
C THR A 91 -14.06 -0.53 0.64
N ILE A 92 -14.49 -1.63 0.03
CA ILE A 92 -14.85 -1.73 -1.37
C ILE A 92 -16.28 -2.24 -1.47
N GLU A 93 -17.17 -1.48 -2.08
CA GLU A 93 -18.57 -1.85 -2.23
C GLU A 93 -19.07 -1.65 -3.66
N ALA A 94 -19.94 -2.55 -4.11
CA ALA A 94 -20.62 -2.42 -5.39
C ALA A 94 -21.94 -3.21 -5.41
N ASP A 95 -22.90 -2.70 -6.17
CA ASP A 95 -24.10 -3.44 -6.54
C ASP A 95 -23.75 -4.38 -7.70
N LEU A 96 -24.14 -5.65 -7.60
CA LEU A 96 -23.90 -6.69 -8.62
C LEU A 96 -25.09 -6.82 -9.59
N VAL A 97 -26.17 -6.09 -9.35
CA VAL A 97 -27.37 -6.07 -10.19
C VAL A 97 -27.84 -4.64 -10.43
N GLU A 98 -28.45 -4.39 -11.59
CA GLU A 98 -29.02 -3.08 -11.93
C GLU A 98 -30.33 -2.79 -11.18
N SER A 99 -31.08 -3.83 -10.80
CA SER A 99 -32.45 -3.73 -10.32
C SER A 99 -32.59 -3.30 -8.87
N GLU A 100 -31.50 -3.25 -8.10
CA GLU A 100 -31.52 -2.91 -6.69
C GLU A 100 -30.36 -1.96 -6.38
N ARG A 101 -30.57 -1.06 -5.43
CA ARG A 101 -29.51 -0.22 -4.89
C ARG A 101 -29.44 -0.48 -3.39
N VAL A 102 -28.30 -1.01 -2.97
CA VAL A 102 -28.05 -1.33 -1.56
C VAL A 102 -26.99 -0.39 -1.02
N GLN A 103 -27.19 0.08 0.20
CA GLN A 103 -26.18 0.82 0.93
C GLN A 103 -25.93 0.15 2.28
N ILE A 104 -24.67 -0.19 2.54
CA ILE A 104 -24.25 -0.79 3.80
C ILE A 104 -23.35 0.22 4.52
N THR A 105 -23.56 0.38 5.82
CA THR A 105 -22.65 1.16 6.67
C THR A 105 -22.28 0.33 7.88
N TYR A 106 -20.97 0.06 8.00
CA TYR A 106 -20.41 -0.60 9.16
C TYR A 106 -19.76 0.43 10.10
N SER A 107 -20.17 0.47 11.36
CA SER A 107 -19.58 1.34 12.38
C SER A 107 -19.64 0.70 13.77
N GLN A 108 -18.48 0.49 14.39
CA GLN A 108 -18.34 0.03 15.77
C GLN A 108 -19.17 -1.23 16.10
N GLY A 109 -19.10 -2.26 15.25
CA GLY A 109 -19.87 -3.50 15.46
C GLY A 109 -21.35 -3.40 15.11
N LYS A 110 -21.80 -2.30 14.49
CA LYS A 110 -23.16 -2.14 13.98
C LYS A 110 -23.15 -2.08 12.47
N ILE A 111 -24.08 -2.80 11.85
CA ILE A 111 -24.35 -2.72 10.42
C ILE A 111 -25.69 -2.02 10.26
N VAL A 112 -25.72 -0.98 9.44
CA VAL A 112 -26.94 -0.36 8.95
C VAL A 112 -27.07 -0.71 7.47
N LEU A 113 -28.17 -1.34 7.11
CA LEU A 113 -28.49 -1.76 5.75
C LEU A 113 -29.71 -0.98 5.26
N ASP A 114 -29.60 -0.41 4.07
CA ASP A 114 -30.68 0.25 3.34
C ASP A 114 -30.84 -0.38 1.94
N CYS A 115 -32.04 -0.84 1.62
CA CYS A 115 -32.36 -1.51 0.35
C CYS A 115 -33.55 -0.79 -0.30
N GLN A 116 -33.35 -0.16 -1.47
CA GLN A 116 -34.35 0.76 -2.01
C GLN A 116 -35.59 0.08 -2.58
N ASN A 117 -35.45 -1.05 -3.27
CA ASN A 117 -36.52 -1.76 -3.96
C ASN A 117 -37.08 -2.95 -3.16
N SER A 118 -36.70 -3.08 -1.88
CA SER A 118 -37.19 -4.10 -0.95
C SER A 118 -36.97 -5.55 -1.40
N SER A 119 -35.96 -5.81 -2.26
CA SER A 119 -35.66 -7.15 -2.77
C SER A 119 -34.68 -7.95 -1.90
N CYS A 120 -34.07 -7.31 -0.90
CA CYS A 120 -33.11 -7.92 0.01
C CYS A 120 -33.77 -8.89 0.99
N SER A 121 -33.28 -10.14 1.06
CA SER A 121 -33.82 -11.20 1.92
C SER A 121 -32.83 -11.71 2.97
N GLU A 122 -31.53 -11.73 2.65
CA GLU A 122 -30.48 -12.26 3.51
C GLU A 122 -29.25 -11.35 3.48
N LEU A 123 -28.65 -11.13 4.66
CA LEU A 123 -27.32 -10.56 4.81
C LEU A 123 -26.38 -11.66 5.31
N GLY A 124 -25.34 -11.97 4.53
CA GLY A 124 -24.26 -12.87 4.93
C GLY A 124 -22.99 -12.09 5.23
N LEU A 125 -22.31 -12.41 6.32
CA LEU A 125 -20.95 -11.99 6.62
C LEU A 125 -20.04 -13.21 6.60
N ASN A 126 -19.02 -13.19 5.76
CA ASN A 126 -17.90 -14.12 5.78
C ASN A 126 -16.66 -13.40 6.31
N SER A 127 -16.18 -13.83 7.48
CA SER A 127 -14.97 -13.28 8.10
C SER A 127 -14.11 -14.44 8.60
N GLY A 128 -12.88 -14.55 8.09
CA GLY A 128 -11.90 -15.56 8.52
C GLY A 128 -12.41 -17.00 8.33
N GLY A 129 -13.23 -17.24 7.30
CA GLY A 129 -13.87 -18.53 7.04
C GLY A 129 -15.11 -18.83 7.89
N THR A 130 -15.47 -17.95 8.83
CA THR A 130 -16.72 -18.05 9.60
C THR A 130 -17.82 -17.29 8.89
N THR A 131 -18.90 -18.00 8.51
CA THR A 131 -20.08 -17.38 7.90
C THR A 131 -21.16 -17.15 8.96
N THR A 132 -21.66 -15.92 9.04
CA THR A 132 -22.81 -15.51 9.85
C THR A 132 -23.88 -14.94 8.94
N THR A 133 -25.14 -15.31 9.17
CA THR A 133 -26.26 -14.91 8.30
C THR A 133 -27.39 -14.31 9.11
N TRP A 134 -27.99 -13.24 8.59
CA TRP A 134 -29.18 -12.61 9.14
C TRP A 134 -30.28 -12.59 8.10
N THR A 135 -31.50 -12.91 8.53
CA THR A 135 -32.70 -12.76 7.70
C THR A 135 -33.17 -11.31 7.73
N LEU A 136 -33.35 -10.73 6.55
CA LEU A 136 -33.83 -9.36 6.36
C LEU A 136 -35.34 -9.35 6.23
N GLN A 137 -35.94 -8.21 6.57
CA GLN A 137 -37.33 -7.94 6.19
C GLN A 137 -37.36 -7.29 4.81
N GLU A 138 -38.27 -7.72 3.94
CA GLU A 138 -38.47 -7.09 2.62
C GLU A 138 -39.14 -5.71 2.81
N THR A 139 -38.34 -4.72 3.14
CA THR A 139 -38.78 -3.33 3.37
C THR A 139 -37.74 -2.36 2.83
N SER A 140 -38.20 -1.17 2.47
CA SER A 140 -37.35 -0.04 2.11
C SER A 140 -36.90 0.78 3.32
N GLU A 141 -37.21 0.33 4.54
CA GLU A 141 -36.75 0.95 5.78
C GLU A 141 -35.37 0.39 6.19
N GLN A 142 -34.57 1.26 6.83
CA GLN A 142 -33.25 0.88 7.31
C GLN A 142 -33.32 -0.21 8.39
N GLN A 143 -32.50 -1.24 8.23
CA GLN A 143 -32.38 -2.35 9.17
C GLN A 143 -31.02 -2.31 9.86
N VAL A 144 -31.01 -2.59 11.17
CA VAL A 144 -29.80 -2.50 11.99
C VAL A 144 -29.47 -3.86 12.59
N PHE A 145 -28.24 -4.32 12.36
CA PHE A 145 -27.71 -5.58 12.89
C PHE A 145 -26.54 -5.31 13.82
N GLN A 146 -26.36 -6.17 14.82
CA GLN A 146 -25.21 -6.12 15.72
C GLN A 146 -24.27 -7.28 15.40
N ILE A 147 -23.00 -6.96 15.25
CA ILE A 147 -21.91 -7.94 15.12
C ILE A 147 -21.31 -8.13 16.50
N SER A 148 -21.34 -9.37 16.99
CA SER A 148 -20.74 -9.73 18.28
C SER A 148 -19.30 -10.24 18.17
N GLN A 149 -18.82 -10.51 16.97
CA GLN A 149 -17.47 -11.00 16.67
C GLN A 149 -16.58 -9.88 16.13
N SER A 150 -15.27 -9.96 16.39
CA SER A 150 -14.29 -9.12 15.71
C SER A 150 -14.21 -9.54 14.24
N LEU A 151 -14.08 -8.55 13.36
CA LEU A 151 -13.76 -8.80 11.95
C LEU A 151 -12.31 -9.27 11.84
N SER A 152 -12.08 -10.21 10.92
CA SER A 152 -10.75 -10.61 10.46
C SER A 152 -10.25 -9.66 9.38
N ASP A 153 -8.98 -9.85 8.99
CA ASP A 153 -8.29 -9.04 7.99
C ASP A 153 -9.06 -8.93 6.67
N ILE A 154 -9.74 -10.00 6.27
CA ILE A 154 -10.66 -10.00 5.15
C ILE A 154 -12.07 -10.32 5.65
N SER A 155 -12.99 -9.38 5.45
CA SER A 155 -14.40 -9.52 5.82
C SER A 155 -15.30 -9.12 4.67
N ILE A 156 -16.16 -10.04 4.22
CA ILE A 156 -17.03 -9.86 3.06
C ILE A 156 -18.48 -9.92 3.51
N PHE A 157 -19.24 -8.88 3.21
CA PHE A 157 -20.68 -8.79 3.41
C PHE A 157 -21.38 -8.94 2.06
N ASP A 158 -22.22 -9.97 1.95
CA ASP A 158 -23.04 -10.23 0.77
C ASP A 158 -24.52 -10.04 1.14
N VAL A 159 -25.22 -9.21 0.39
CA VAL A 159 -26.68 -9.06 0.48
C VAL A 159 -27.30 -9.84 -0.65
N LYS A 160 -28.27 -10.70 -0.34
CA LYS A 160 -28.89 -11.60 -1.30
C LYS A 160 -30.41 -11.42 -1.38
N ASP A 161 -30.96 -11.77 -2.53
CA ASP A 161 -32.41 -11.88 -2.74
C ASP A 161 -33.00 -13.18 -2.16
N SER A 162 -34.30 -13.40 -2.34
CA SER A 162 -35.01 -14.60 -1.86
C SER A 162 -34.65 -15.88 -2.64
N GLU A 163 -33.99 -15.75 -3.79
CA GLU A 163 -33.52 -16.85 -4.63
C GLU A 163 -32.05 -17.23 -4.32
N GLY A 164 -31.36 -16.41 -3.52
CA GLY A 164 -29.97 -16.60 -3.12
C GLY A 164 -28.95 -15.92 -4.03
N ASN A 165 -29.37 -15.08 -4.98
CA ASN A 165 -28.47 -14.30 -5.82
C ASN A 165 -27.90 -13.12 -5.02
N VAL A 166 -26.60 -12.84 -5.18
CA VAL A 166 -25.95 -11.70 -4.52
C VAL A 166 -26.32 -10.41 -5.26
N LEU A 167 -26.99 -9.50 -4.56
CA LEU A 167 -27.41 -8.19 -5.07
C LEU A 167 -26.33 -7.13 -4.86
N HIS A 168 -25.63 -7.20 -3.74
CA HIS A 168 -24.60 -6.24 -3.35
C HIS A 168 -23.51 -6.92 -2.53
N ARG A 169 -22.28 -6.45 -2.70
CA ARG A 169 -21.12 -6.92 -1.94
C ARG A 169 -20.34 -5.73 -1.38
N LEU A 170 -20.02 -5.82 -0.09
CA LEU A 170 -19.11 -4.93 0.63
C LEU A 170 -17.94 -5.78 1.16
N ALA A 171 -16.72 -5.48 0.74
CA ALA A 171 -15.50 -6.07 1.27
C ALA A 171 -14.76 -5.04 2.12
N ILE A 172 -14.44 -5.41 3.36
CA ILE A 172 -13.56 -4.66 4.25
C ILE A 172 -12.28 -5.46 4.40
N LEU A 173 -11.14 -4.82 4.12
CA LEU A 173 -9.82 -5.42 4.16
C LEU A 173 -8.93 -4.58 5.06
N THR A 174 -8.16 -5.22 5.95
CA THR A 174 -6.99 -4.62 6.58
C THR A 174 -5.75 -5.27 5.98
N LEU A 175 -4.88 -4.46 5.39
CA LEU A 175 -3.67 -4.90 4.71
C LEU A 175 -2.46 -4.51 5.55
N SER A 176 -1.55 -5.46 5.67
CA SER A 176 -0.26 -5.30 6.31
C SER A 176 0.85 -5.17 5.27
N GLY A 177 1.97 -4.56 5.67
CA GLY A 177 3.10 -4.27 4.80
C GLY A 177 4.45 -4.47 5.51
N LEU A 178 5.54 -4.29 4.77
CA LEU A 178 6.91 -4.48 5.25
C LEU A 178 7.66 -3.16 5.25
N GLU A 179 8.39 -2.85 6.32
CA GLU A 179 9.31 -1.72 6.35
C GLU A 179 10.77 -2.20 6.32
N ILE A 180 11.55 -1.54 5.47
CA ILE A 180 13.00 -1.72 5.32
C ILE A 180 13.65 -0.46 5.88
N LYS A 181 14.34 -0.63 7.02
CA LYS A 181 15.09 0.45 7.66
C LYS A 181 16.58 0.30 7.43
N THR A 182 17.19 1.34 6.86
CA THR A 182 18.63 1.41 6.59
C THR A 182 19.24 2.58 7.36
N GLU A 183 20.29 2.31 8.12
CA GLU A 183 21.04 3.35 8.83
C GLU A 183 22.07 3.99 7.89
N MET A 184 21.99 5.31 7.71
CA MET A 184 22.89 6.14 6.90
C MET A 184 23.70 7.07 7.80
N ASN A 185 24.69 7.78 7.25
CA ASN A 185 25.49 8.73 8.04
C ASN A 185 24.67 9.94 8.51
N THR A 186 23.72 10.39 7.69
CA THR A 186 22.87 11.57 7.97
C THR A 186 21.57 11.26 8.73
N GLY A 187 21.24 9.97 8.93
CA GLY A 187 20.04 9.52 9.64
C GLY A 187 19.59 8.14 9.15
N SER A 188 18.34 7.76 9.42
CA SER A 188 17.77 6.53 8.86
C SER A 188 16.90 6.80 7.63
N LEU A 189 17.05 5.92 6.63
CA LEU A 189 16.13 5.78 5.51
C LEU A 189 15.09 4.72 5.88
N GLU A 190 13.82 5.10 5.78
CA GLU A 190 12.68 4.23 6.03
C GLU A 190 11.95 4.03 4.69
N LEU A 191 11.82 2.77 4.26
CA LEU A 191 11.10 2.38 3.05
C LEU A 191 9.98 1.41 3.43
N ALA A 192 8.73 1.81 3.26
CA ALA A 192 7.57 0.95 3.47
C ALA A 192 7.06 0.41 2.14
N LEU A 193 6.89 -0.91 2.09
CA LEU A 193 6.26 -1.65 1.01
C LEU A 193 4.88 -2.08 1.49
N ILE A 194 3.84 -1.48 0.94
CA ILE A 194 2.46 -1.70 1.38
C ILE A 194 1.60 -1.82 0.13
N ASN A 195 0.94 -2.96 -0.07
CA ASN A 195 -0.06 -3.11 -1.12
C ASN A 195 0.43 -2.70 -2.54
N GLY A 196 1.64 -3.14 -2.89
CA GLY A 196 2.30 -2.77 -4.17
C GLY A 196 2.79 -1.32 -4.25
N ALA A 197 2.61 -0.52 -3.20
CA ALA A 197 3.17 0.83 -3.10
C ALA A 197 4.52 0.83 -2.40
N SER A 198 5.37 1.77 -2.79
CA SER A 198 6.64 2.06 -2.14
C SER A 198 6.62 3.48 -1.58
N ILE A 199 6.69 3.60 -0.26
CA ILE A 199 6.63 4.85 0.47
C ILE A 199 7.98 5.07 1.16
N GLU A 200 8.64 6.19 0.87
CA GLU A 200 9.96 6.48 1.41
C GLU A 200 9.97 7.69 2.34
N ARG A 201 10.88 7.64 3.30
CA ARG A 201 11.26 8.78 4.12
C ARG A 201 12.77 8.83 4.29
N GLN A 202 13.35 9.85 3.66
CA GLN A 202 14.76 10.19 3.82
C GLN A 202 14.97 11.01 5.10
N PRO A 203 16.20 10.98 5.69
CA PRO A 203 16.55 11.82 6.82
C PRO A 203 16.20 13.30 6.59
N GLY A 204 15.34 13.86 7.46
CA GLY A 204 14.95 15.26 7.41
C GLY A 204 13.96 15.63 6.29
N ARG A 205 13.41 14.66 5.54
CA ARG A 205 12.35 14.87 4.55
C ARG A 205 11.01 14.29 5.04
N PRO A 206 9.86 14.83 4.56
CA PRO A 206 8.57 14.21 4.80
C PRO A 206 8.46 12.88 4.03
N TRP A 207 7.45 12.07 4.40
CA TRP A 207 7.09 10.88 3.63
C TRP A 207 6.68 11.25 2.20
N SER A 208 7.18 10.50 1.24
CA SER A 208 6.83 10.61 -0.18
C SER A 208 6.58 9.23 -0.76
N ILE A 209 5.65 9.17 -1.71
CA ILE A 209 5.33 7.93 -2.41
C ILE A 209 6.16 7.87 -3.69
N SER A 210 6.94 6.81 -3.83
CA SER A 210 7.73 6.52 -5.02
C SER A 210 6.93 5.70 -6.02
N GLU A 211 6.11 4.77 -5.52
CA GLU A 211 5.25 3.89 -6.32
C GLU A 211 3.88 3.76 -5.64
N TYR A 212 2.81 3.80 -6.41
CA TYR A 212 1.43 3.79 -5.92
C TYR A 212 0.81 2.39 -6.05
N PRO A 213 -0.23 2.06 -5.25
CA PRO A 213 -0.95 0.81 -5.40
C PRO A 213 -1.51 0.62 -6.81
N THR A 214 -1.51 -0.63 -7.30
CA THR A 214 -1.92 -0.94 -8.67
C THR A 214 -3.45 -0.96 -8.80
N ILE A 215 -4.02 0.23 -9.03
CA ILE A 215 -5.42 0.41 -9.40
C ILE A 215 -5.47 1.00 -10.80
N ARG A 216 -6.22 0.36 -11.69
CA ARG A 216 -6.30 0.78 -13.09
C ARG A 216 -7.73 0.95 -13.53
N PHE A 217 -7.92 1.97 -14.36
CA PHE A 217 -9.12 2.18 -15.15
C PHE A 217 -8.73 2.09 -16.61
N ASP A 218 -9.35 1.18 -17.36
CA ASP A 218 -9.13 1.00 -18.78
C ASP A 218 -10.43 0.74 -19.53
N GLU A 219 -10.43 0.97 -20.85
CA GLU A 219 -11.54 0.60 -21.72
C GLU A 219 -11.15 -0.63 -22.53
N LEU A 220 -12.01 -1.64 -22.51
CA LEU A 220 -11.87 -2.82 -23.34
C LEU A 220 -12.04 -2.48 -24.83
N PRO A 221 -11.59 -3.36 -25.76
CA PRO A 221 -11.72 -3.10 -27.20
C PRO A 221 -13.16 -2.91 -27.70
N ASP A 222 -14.15 -3.34 -26.93
CA ASP A 222 -15.58 -3.15 -27.21
C ASP A 222 -16.13 -1.82 -26.66
N GLY A 223 -15.30 -1.02 -25.98
CA GLY A 223 -15.66 0.23 -25.33
C GLY A 223 -16.25 0.06 -23.92
N THR A 224 -16.26 -1.16 -23.36
CA THR A 224 -16.72 -1.38 -22.00
C THR A 224 -15.66 -0.89 -21.00
N PRO A 225 -15.97 0.03 -20.09
CA PRO A 225 -15.04 0.44 -19.04
C PRO A 225 -14.76 -0.73 -18.09
N ARG A 226 -13.52 -0.79 -17.60
CA ARG A 226 -13.04 -1.77 -16.65
C ARG A 226 -12.22 -1.10 -15.56
N VAL A 227 -12.42 -1.57 -14.33
CA VAL A 227 -11.61 -1.24 -13.17
C VAL A 227 -10.97 -2.52 -12.68
N SER A 228 -9.64 -2.53 -12.60
CA SER A 228 -8.88 -3.64 -12.04
C SER A 228 -8.11 -3.17 -10.81
N MET A 229 -8.27 -3.89 -9.70
CA MET A 229 -7.51 -3.67 -8.47
C MET A 229 -6.90 -4.99 -8.05
N MET A 230 -5.58 -5.01 -7.86
CA MET A 230 -4.88 -6.13 -7.24
C MET A 230 -4.31 -5.64 -5.92
N LEU A 231 -4.90 -6.10 -4.83
CA LEU A 231 -4.46 -5.76 -3.49
C LEU A 231 -3.51 -6.84 -2.97
N THR A 232 -2.54 -6.43 -2.16
CA THR A 232 -1.57 -7.35 -1.57
C THR A 232 -1.53 -7.19 -0.06
N ASP A 233 -1.78 -8.28 0.65
CA ASP A 233 -1.67 -8.39 2.09
C ASP A 233 -0.48 -9.28 2.48
N LEU A 234 0.25 -8.83 3.50
CA LEU A 234 1.37 -9.57 4.07
C LEU A 234 1.01 -10.09 5.46
N ASP A 235 0.86 -11.41 5.57
CA ASP A 235 0.74 -12.05 6.87
C ASP A 235 2.15 -12.33 7.42
N PHE A 236 2.35 -12.10 8.71
CA PHE A 236 3.64 -12.27 9.35
C PHE A 236 3.64 -13.49 10.26
N GLY A 237 4.60 -14.38 10.03
CA GLY A 237 4.86 -15.49 10.95
C GLY A 237 5.43 -15.04 12.31
N GLU A 238 6.06 -15.96 13.04
CA GLU A 238 6.56 -15.67 14.41
C GLU A 238 7.63 -14.57 14.48
N SER A 239 8.46 -14.41 13.44
CA SER A 239 9.49 -13.37 13.39
C SER A 239 10.01 -13.11 11.98
N LEU A 240 10.37 -11.84 11.71
CA LEU A 240 11.11 -11.48 10.50
C LEU A 240 12.60 -11.83 10.59
N PRO A 241 13.24 -12.13 9.46
CA PRO A 241 14.67 -12.44 9.43
C PRO A 241 15.49 -11.17 9.66
N ASN A 242 16.36 -11.20 10.67
CA ASN A 242 17.27 -10.11 11.02
C ASN A 242 18.73 -10.59 11.03
N GLY A 243 19.65 -9.79 10.48
CA GLY A 243 21.08 -10.10 10.44
C GLY A 243 21.80 -9.53 9.22
N ALA A 244 23.08 -9.89 9.03
CA ALA A 244 23.87 -9.42 7.88
C ALA A 244 23.52 -10.10 6.54
N TYR A 245 22.83 -11.25 6.60
CA TYR A 245 22.31 -11.99 5.44
C TYR A 245 20.99 -12.66 5.83
N PRO A 246 19.91 -11.87 5.97
CA PRO A 246 18.62 -12.43 6.32
C PRO A 246 18.12 -13.31 5.16
N VAL A 247 17.62 -14.50 5.51
CA VAL A 247 16.89 -15.36 4.57
C VAL A 247 15.42 -15.11 4.82
N MET A 248 14.73 -14.63 3.79
CA MET A 248 13.29 -14.40 3.80
C MET A 248 12.61 -15.57 3.11
N GLU A 249 11.62 -16.14 3.79
CA GLU A 249 10.73 -17.15 3.25
C GLU A 249 9.40 -16.48 2.93
N LEU A 250 8.91 -16.67 1.71
CA LEU A 250 7.62 -16.18 1.24
C LEU A 250 6.77 -17.39 0.85
N GLU A 251 5.51 -17.40 1.25
CA GLU A 251 4.57 -18.46 0.92
C GLU A 251 3.21 -17.86 0.53
N SER A 252 2.63 -18.32 -0.58
CA SER A 252 1.32 -17.88 -1.04
C SER A 252 0.20 -18.58 -0.28
N LEU A 253 -0.76 -17.80 0.23
CA LEU A 253 -2.04 -18.31 0.75
C LEU A 253 -3.14 -18.37 -0.32
N GLY A 254 -2.74 -18.25 -1.59
CA GLY A 254 -3.64 -18.13 -2.72
C GLY A 254 -4.32 -16.76 -2.82
N ALA A 255 -4.65 -16.38 -4.04
CA ALA A 255 -5.40 -15.17 -4.32
C ALA A 255 -6.90 -15.38 -4.06
N ILE A 256 -7.54 -14.36 -3.49
CA ILE A 256 -8.99 -14.29 -3.29
C ILE A 256 -9.56 -13.31 -4.31
N GLU A 257 -10.59 -13.73 -5.02
CA GLU A 257 -11.34 -12.87 -5.93
C GLU A 257 -12.57 -12.31 -5.21
N LEU A 258 -12.60 -10.99 -5.05
CA LEU A 258 -13.69 -10.29 -4.38
C LEU A 258 -14.79 -9.88 -5.36
N PHE A 259 -14.40 -9.45 -6.55
CA PHE A 259 -15.31 -9.04 -7.61
C PHE A 259 -14.76 -9.53 -8.95
N ASP A 260 -15.63 -10.15 -9.75
CA ASP A 260 -15.35 -10.57 -11.12
C ASP A 260 -16.62 -10.42 -11.95
N GLY A 261 -16.73 -9.29 -12.65
CA GLY A 261 -17.79 -9.07 -13.62
C GLY A 261 -18.42 -7.69 -13.55
N LYS A 262 -19.66 -7.61 -14.03
CA LYS A 262 -20.35 -6.32 -14.18
C LYS A 262 -20.89 -5.83 -12.85
N VAL A 263 -20.64 -4.55 -12.56
CA VAL A 263 -21.09 -3.90 -11.34
C VAL A 263 -21.71 -2.53 -11.60
N TRP A 264 -22.47 -2.08 -10.63
CA TRP A 264 -23.13 -0.78 -10.56
C TRP A 264 -22.80 -0.10 -9.22
N ASN A 265 -22.94 1.23 -9.17
CA ASN A 265 -22.79 2.04 -7.96
C ASN A 265 -21.52 1.74 -7.13
N PHE A 266 -20.42 1.43 -7.81
CA PHE A 266 -19.16 1.12 -7.15
C PHE A 266 -18.63 2.30 -6.34
N ARG A 267 -18.16 1.98 -5.13
CA ARG A 267 -17.46 2.90 -4.26
C ARG A 267 -16.33 2.16 -3.56
N PHE A 268 -15.21 2.86 -3.37
CA PHE A 268 -14.18 2.40 -2.46
C PHE A 268 -13.63 3.53 -1.60
N GLU A 269 -13.12 3.16 -0.44
CA GLU A 269 -12.48 4.05 0.52
C GLU A 269 -11.20 3.36 1.01
N MET A 270 -10.16 4.14 1.19
CA MET A 270 -8.86 3.69 1.67
C MET A 270 -8.39 4.67 2.73
N THR A 271 -7.91 4.13 3.85
CA THR A 271 -7.25 4.90 4.91
C THR A 271 -5.95 4.25 5.30
N ASN A 272 -4.89 5.03 5.44
CA ASN A 272 -3.56 4.56 5.83
C ASN A 272 -3.18 5.09 7.22
N GLN A 273 -2.82 4.19 8.13
CA GLN A 273 -2.44 4.50 9.51
C GLN A 273 -0.96 4.86 9.68
N MET A 274 -0.15 4.78 8.62
CA MET A 274 1.28 5.07 8.64
C MET A 274 1.55 6.56 8.89
N HIS A 275 0.90 7.44 8.13
CA HIS A 275 1.02 8.88 8.28
C HIS A 275 -0.10 9.62 7.53
N ASP A 276 -0.64 10.68 8.14
CA ASP A 276 -1.73 11.53 7.62
C ASP A 276 -1.49 12.18 6.24
N ILE A 277 -0.28 12.10 5.69
CA ILE A 277 0.08 12.70 4.40
C ILE A 277 -0.03 11.70 3.25
N ILE A 278 -0.18 10.40 3.54
CA ILE A 278 -0.26 9.35 2.52
C ILE A 278 -1.63 9.38 1.83
N ASP A 279 -2.72 9.36 2.60
CA ASP A 279 -4.09 9.35 2.03
C ASP A 279 -4.34 10.48 1.03
N PRO A 280 -4.01 11.76 1.32
CA PRO A 280 -4.22 12.83 0.35
C PRO A 280 -3.37 12.66 -0.92
N GLN A 281 -2.17 12.07 -0.83
CA GLN A 281 -1.32 11.82 -1.99
C GLN A 281 -1.89 10.70 -2.86
N TYR A 282 -2.42 9.62 -2.28
CA TYR A 282 -3.10 8.55 -3.03
C TYR A 282 -4.37 9.06 -3.72
N ILE A 283 -5.23 9.76 -2.97
CA ILE A 283 -6.46 10.34 -3.51
C ILE A 283 -6.13 11.28 -4.66
N HIS A 284 -5.20 12.22 -4.47
CA HIS A 284 -4.80 13.15 -5.52
C HIS A 284 -4.25 12.43 -6.76
N HIS A 285 -3.44 11.38 -6.59
CA HIS A 285 -2.90 10.60 -7.70
C HIS A 285 -4.03 9.95 -8.52
N TRP A 286 -5.01 9.31 -7.87
CA TRP A 286 -6.12 8.67 -8.57
C TRP A 286 -7.12 9.67 -9.17
N THR A 287 -7.35 10.81 -8.53
CA THR A 287 -8.33 11.81 -8.99
C THR A 287 -7.73 12.94 -9.83
N GLN A 288 -6.45 12.90 -10.16
CA GLN A 288 -5.77 13.98 -10.89
C GLN A 288 -6.45 14.29 -12.23
N GLY A 289 -6.85 13.26 -12.98
CA GLY A 289 -7.59 13.43 -14.24
C GLY A 289 -8.91 14.18 -14.02
N TYR A 290 -9.69 13.75 -13.03
CA TYR A 290 -10.94 14.40 -12.67
C TYR A 290 -10.75 15.88 -12.30
N GLU A 291 -9.72 16.21 -11.52
CA GLU A 291 -9.43 17.60 -11.12
C GLU A 291 -9.14 18.51 -12.32
N ILE A 292 -8.40 18.00 -13.32
CA ILE A 292 -8.08 18.73 -14.55
C ILE A 292 -9.34 18.98 -15.39
N HIS A 293 -10.17 17.95 -15.58
CA HIS A 293 -11.41 18.07 -16.35
C HIS A 293 -12.44 18.96 -15.64
N LEU A 294 -12.48 18.92 -14.31
CA LEU A 294 -13.28 19.84 -13.51
C LEU A 294 -12.81 21.29 -13.67
N ALA A 295 -11.50 21.55 -13.64
CA ALA A 295 -10.94 22.89 -13.78
C ALA A 295 -11.13 23.48 -15.19
N THR A 296 -11.13 22.63 -16.21
CA THR A 296 -11.32 23.01 -17.62
C THR A 296 -12.77 22.99 -18.08
N ASN A 297 -13.70 22.57 -17.20
CA ASN A 297 -15.13 22.42 -17.50
C ASN A 297 -15.41 21.46 -18.67
N THR A 298 -14.68 20.34 -18.71
CA THR A 298 -14.78 19.27 -19.71
C THR A 298 -15.11 17.92 -19.07
N LEU A 299 -15.84 17.93 -17.95
CA LEU A 299 -16.20 16.71 -17.21
C LEU A 299 -17.08 15.75 -18.01
N ASP A 300 -17.86 16.25 -18.97
CA ASP A 300 -18.70 15.42 -19.84
C ASP A 300 -17.88 14.48 -20.74
N GLU A 301 -16.59 14.76 -20.93
CA GLU A 301 -15.65 13.97 -21.72
C GLU A 301 -14.73 13.11 -20.83
N TYR A 302 -14.82 13.24 -19.50
CA TYR A 302 -13.95 12.53 -18.57
C TYR A 302 -14.44 11.11 -18.30
N SER A 303 -13.51 10.17 -18.33
CA SER A 303 -13.73 8.82 -17.83
C SER A 303 -12.58 8.38 -16.93
N GLY A 304 -12.90 7.84 -15.76
CA GLY A 304 -11.93 7.42 -14.76
C GLY A 304 -12.41 7.63 -13.33
N PHE A 305 -11.47 7.57 -12.39
CA PHE A 305 -11.75 7.75 -10.96
C PHE A 305 -12.16 9.17 -10.62
N ALA A 306 -13.11 9.30 -9.70
CA ALA A 306 -13.59 10.58 -9.20
C ALA A 306 -14.03 10.47 -7.73
N PRO A 307 -14.06 11.58 -6.99
CA PRO A 307 -14.65 11.60 -5.66
C PRO A 307 -16.12 11.17 -5.66
N TYR A 308 -16.49 10.27 -4.76
CA TYR A 308 -17.89 9.98 -4.47
C TYR A 308 -18.46 11.07 -3.55
N GLY A 309 -19.63 11.61 -3.88
CA GLY A 309 -20.27 12.65 -3.07
C GLY A 309 -19.47 13.96 -3.01
N ARG A 310 -18.78 14.21 -1.89
CA ARG A 310 -17.98 15.42 -1.70
C ARG A 310 -16.73 15.42 -2.56
N LYS A 311 -16.42 16.58 -3.16
CA LYS A 311 -15.20 16.79 -3.97
C LYS A 311 -13.88 16.51 -3.25
N SER A 312 -13.88 16.51 -1.91
CA SER A 312 -12.72 16.17 -1.10
C SER A 312 -12.34 14.69 -1.14
N GLY A 313 -13.18 13.80 -1.68
CA GLY A 313 -12.96 12.35 -1.62
C GLY A 313 -13.19 11.75 -0.24
N SER A 314 -13.65 12.54 0.73
CA SER A 314 -13.87 12.10 2.11
C SER A 314 -15.01 11.10 2.29
N ASP A 315 -15.90 11.00 1.29
CA ASP A 315 -16.96 10.00 1.27
C ASP A 315 -16.56 8.80 0.41
N GLY A 316 -15.29 8.68 0.03
CA GLY A 316 -14.76 7.65 -0.86
C GLY A 316 -14.61 8.10 -2.31
N LEU A 317 -14.21 7.15 -3.16
CA LEU A 317 -13.98 7.29 -4.59
C LEU A 317 -14.92 6.38 -5.38
N THR A 318 -15.20 6.78 -6.61
CA THR A 318 -16.06 6.06 -7.56
C THR A 318 -15.48 6.22 -8.97
N VAL A 319 -16.18 5.70 -9.97
CA VAL A 319 -15.80 5.81 -11.39
C VAL A 319 -16.89 6.52 -12.18
N ILE A 320 -16.45 7.39 -13.10
CA ILE A 320 -17.31 8.11 -14.04
C ILE A 320 -17.00 7.59 -15.46
N PRO A 321 -18.02 7.32 -16.30
CA PRO A 321 -19.45 7.34 -15.98
C PRO A 321 -19.88 6.14 -15.11
N SER A 322 -20.80 6.36 -14.17
CA SER A 322 -21.21 5.37 -13.16
C SER A 322 -22.29 4.38 -13.63
N ALA A 323 -22.45 4.19 -14.95
CA ALA A 323 -23.58 3.44 -15.50
C ALA A 323 -23.46 1.94 -15.22
N ASN A 324 -22.43 1.31 -15.77
CA ASN A 324 -21.95 -0.03 -15.40
C ASN A 324 -20.54 -0.17 -15.95
N PHE A 325 -19.77 -1.04 -15.35
CA PHE A 325 -18.43 -1.39 -15.82
C PHE A 325 -18.04 -2.76 -15.29
N ILE A 326 -16.94 -3.31 -15.82
CA ILE A 326 -16.38 -4.57 -15.32
C ILE A 326 -15.45 -4.26 -14.17
N LEU A 327 -15.72 -4.84 -13.00
CA LEU A 327 -14.89 -4.73 -11.82
C LEU A 327 -14.19 -6.06 -11.58
N GLU A 328 -12.86 -6.00 -11.57
CA GLU A 328 -11.96 -7.11 -11.24
C GLU A 328 -11.19 -6.72 -9.99
N VAL A 329 -11.45 -7.37 -8.85
CA VAL A 329 -10.74 -7.10 -7.60
C VAL A 329 -10.22 -8.40 -7.04
N GLY A 330 -8.89 -8.52 -7.03
CA GLY A 330 -8.17 -9.61 -6.41
C GLY A 330 -7.45 -9.15 -5.15
N VAL A 331 -7.30 -10.05 -4.19
CA VAL A 331 -6.43 -9.90 -3.02
C VAL A 331 -5.43 -11.04 -3.01
N GLN A 332 -4.16 -10.72 -3.16
CA GLN A 332 -3.05 -11.63 -2.96
C GLN A 332 -2.64 -11.62 -1.51
N ARG A 333 -2.31 -12.80 -0.98
CA ARG A 333 -1.90 -12.96 0.41
C ARG A 333 -0.60 -13.74 0.47
N VAL A 334 0.39 -13.15 1.10
CA VAL A 334 1.73 -13.73 1.21
C VAL A 334 2.12 -13.80 2.67
N VAL A 335 2.47 -14.99 3.14
CA VAL A 335 3.09 -15.18 4.46
C VAL A 335 4.57 -14.86 4.33
N VAL A 336 5.04 -13.95 5.19
CA VAL A 336 6.44 -13.59 5.33
C VAL A 336 7.00 -14.24 6.59
N GLY A 337 8.02 -15.07 6.38
CA GLY A 337 8.66 -15.84 7.44
C GLY A 337 10.19 -15.84 7.35
N ARG A 338 10.78 -16.69 8.19
CA ARG A 338 12.22 -16.91 8.32
C ARG A 338 12.60 -18.35 7.98
#